data_AF-A0A4R7NVF0-F1
#
_entry.id   AF-A0A4R7NVF0-F1
#
_cell.length_a   1.000
_cell.length_b   1.000
_cell.length_c   1.000
_cell.angle_alpha   90.00
_cell.angle_beta   90.00
_cell.angle_gamma   90.00
#
_symmetry.space_group_name_H-M   'P 1'
#
loop_
_entity.id
_entity.type
_entity.pdbx_description
1 polymer ?
#
loop_
_entity_poly.entity_id
_entity_poly.type
_entity_poly.pdbx_seq_one_letter_code
_entity_poly.pdbx_strand_id
1 'polypeptide(L)'
;MKYKVNPVSIPNNVALRRQPHPKDGVISEEQLQSFDDKFIFYDVFIDPDVNELVGIGPPALNVKPYVEGMKVWVNGRQRKFSFVDYPEHKVSLLKARVPHAERYEVVLEFSDATHEMTLLRDPSRGSSWSSAAPGRKVLTAISKNNAVEWVDEWIDFYKANYGIDDVFIYDNGSDNLEALEARVGAKANIVRWNFPFGPTAKRFSSFAQPVALNHCLKRFAKGGVLFNFDIDELLVADHDRIMQVVSRHKVVYFESHNVPYVSPGKRDYSFRDFRYRYPERKKTARKFVCDADANFLISPHNTWVKKNYLLASRLKRNKPDALVDTESYFLHFLGITTNWQPGLNKLKEVTTDGLMKDESHIRMMPVS
;
A
#
# COMPACT_ATOMS: atom_id res chain seq x y z
N MET A 1 -8.84 -15.18 0.86
CA MET A 1 -9.80 -14.96 -0.26
C MET A 1 -9.07 -14.26 -1.40
N LYS A 2 -9.35 -14.59 -2.68
CA LYS A 2 -8.70 -13.91 -3.82
C LYS A 2 -9.47 -12.65 -4.17
N TYR A 3 -8.83 -11.48 -4.08
CA TYR A 3 -9.46 -10.21 -4.48
C TYR A 3 -9.05 -9.85 -5.91
N LYS A 4 -10.05 -9.73 -6.78
CA LYS A 4 -9.88 -9.24 -8.14
C LYS A 4 -10.17 -7.74 -8.18
N VAL A 5 -9.28 -7.00 -8.83
CA VAL A 5 -9.46 -5.58 -9.13
C VAL A 5 -10.16 -5.39 -10.48
N ASN A 6 -10.80 -4.24 -10.67
CA ASN A 6 -11.49 -3.84 -11.90
C ASN A 6 -10.73 -2.66 -12.53
N PRO A 7 -9.62 -2.92 -13.24
CA PRO A 7 -8.80 -1.88 -13.82
C PRO A 7 -9.48 -1.22 -15.02
N VAL A 8 -9.15 0.05 -15.23
CA VAL A 8 -9.59 0.87 -16.36
C VAL A 8 -8.36 1.47 -16.98
N SER A 9 -8.18 1.34 -18.29
CA SER A 9 -7.00 1.80 -19.01
C SER A 9 -7.39 2.44 -20.33
N ILE A 10 -6.64 3.47 -20.74
CA ILE A 10 -6.76 4.03 -22.08
C ILE A 10 -6.49 2.89 -23.09
N PRO A 11 -7.38 2.62 -24.06
CA PRO A 11 -7.16 1.54 -25.02
C PRO A 11 -5.85 1.68 -25.81
N ASN A 12 -5.32 0.55 -26.29
CA ASN A 12 -4.04 0.51 -27.00
C ASN A 12 -4.07 1.25 -28.35
N ASN A 13 -5.23 1.26 -29.02
CA ASN A 13 -5.49 1.98 -30.26
C ASN A 13 -5.61 3.49 -30.08
N VAL A 14 -5.66 3.99 -28.85
CA VAL A 14 -5.69 5.42 -28.55
C VAL A 14 -4.27 5.94 -28.35
N ALA A 15 -3.88 6.92 -29.17
CA ALA A 15 -2.53 7.51 -29.17
C ALA A 15 -2.20 8.25 -27.87
N LEU A 16 -3.21 8.70 -27.10
CA LEU A 16 -3.01 9.35 -25.81
C LEU A 16 -2.24 8.43 -24.85
N ARG A 17 -1.12 8.94 -24.34
CA ARG A 17 -0.27 8.33 -23.30
C ARG A 17 -0.08 9.32 -22.16
N ARG A 18 -0.06 8.84 -20.93
CA ARG A 18 0.42 9.65 -19.80
C ARG A 18 1.90 9.94 -19.99
N GLN A 19 2.30 11.17 -19.70
CA GLN A 19 3.69 11.59 -19.63
C GLN A 19 4.16 11.56 -18.17
N PRO A 20 5.44 11.25 -17.91
CA PRO A 20 5.97 11.29 -16.55
C PRO A 20 5.83 12.65 -15.89
N HIS A 21 5.89 12.64 -14.56
CA HIS A 21 5.77 13.88 -13.81
C HIS A 21 6.98 14.79 -14.09
N PRO A 22 6.80 16.08 -14.44
CA PRO A 22 7.90 16.95 -14.88
C PRO A 22 8.99 17.17 -13.82
N LYS A 23 8.63 17.07 -12.53
CA LYS A 23 9.60 17.13 -11.41
C LYS A 23 10.62 15.98 -11.35
N ASP A 24 10.42 14.89 -12.09
CA ASP A 24 11.40 13.79 -12.18
C ASP A 24 12.50 14.05 -13.23
N GLY A 25 12.43 15.18 -13.95
CA GLY A 25 13.37 15.56 -15.00
C GLY A 25 13.36 14.57 -16.18
N VAL A 26 14.51 14.41 -16.82
CA VAL A 26 14.67 13.45 -17.93
C VAL A 26 14.59 12.02 -17.39
N ILE A 27 13.76 11.19 -18.04
CA ILE A 27 13.61 9.77 -17.79
C ILE A 27 14.13 9.03 -19.01
N SER A 28 14.99 8.03 -18.83
CA SER A 28 15.54 7.23 -19.95
C SER A 28 14.47 6.32 -20.57
N GLU A 29 14.69 5.86 -21.79
CA GLU A 29 13.81 4.89 -22.46
C GLU A 29 13.67 3.59 -21.65
N GLU A 30 14.76 3.10 -21.07
CA GLU A 30 14.75 1.94 -20.18
C GLU A 30 13.85 2.17 -18.95
N GLN A 31 13.97 3.34 -18.31
CA GLN A 31 13.12 3.70 -17.16
C GLN A 31 11.63 3.77 -17.57
N LEU A 32 11.33 4.27 -18.77
CA LEU A 32 9.97 4.37 -19.29
C LEU A 32 9.30 3.01 -19.49
N GLN A 33 10.04 1.92 -19.68
CA GLN A 33 9.45 0.57 -19.78
C GLN A 33 8.69 0.15 -18.52
N SER A 34 9.08 0.72 -17.36
CA SER A 34 8.44 0.48 -16.07
C SER A 34 7.41 1.54 -15.70
N PHE A 35 7.23 2.57 -16.53
CA PHE A 35 6.29 3.66 -16.29
C PHE A 35 4.87 3.27 -16.72
N ASP A 36 3.88 3.72 -15.95
CA ASP A 36 2.48 3.52 -16.30
C ASP A 36 1.97 4.69 -17.15
N ASP A 37 1.84 4.43 -18.45
CA ASP A 37 1.37 5.40 -19.43
C ASP A 37 -0.12 5.24 -19.80
N LYS A 38 -0.83 4.25 -19.21
CA LYS A 38 -2.10 3.72 -19.75
C LYS A 38 -3.22 3.56 -18.74
N PHE A 39 -2.96 3.12 -17.51
CA PHE A 39 -4.05 2.88 -16.56
C PHE A 39 -4.62 4.18 -16.03
N ILE A 40 -5.94 4.27 -15.97
CA ILE A 40 -6.69 5.38 -15.39
C ILE A 40 -7.05 5.05 -13.95
N PHE A 41 -7.61 3.86 -13.74
CA PHE A 41 -7.90 3.30 -12.42
C PHE A 41 -7.28 1.90 -12.32
N TYR A 42 -6.58 1.64 -11.22
CA TYR A 42 -6.14 0.27 -10.89
C TYR A 42 -7.30 -0.55 -10.34
N ASP A 43 -8.25 0.11 -9.69
CA ASP A 43 -9.48 -0.55 -9.27
C ASP A 43 -10.66 0.42 -9.26
N VAL A 44 -11.83 -0.14 -9.53
CA VAL A 44 -13.13 0.49 -9.39
C VAL A 44 -14.01 -0.43 -8.54
N PHE A 45 -14.54 0.09 -7.44
CA PHE A 45 -15.30 -0.68 -6.46
C PHE A 45 -16.42 0.16 -5.82
N ILE A 46 -17.31 -0.52 -5.10
CA ILE A 46 -18.37 0.12 -4.31
C ILE A 46 -17.90 0.24 -2.87
N ASP A 47 -17.95 1.44 -2.30
CA ASP A 47 -17.87 1.66 -0.85
C ASP A 47 -19.28 1.52 -0.26
N PRO A 48 -19.59 0.42 0.45
CA PRO A 48 -20.94 0.12 0.89
C PRO A 48 -21.40 0.99 2.06
N ASP A 49 -20.50 1.58 2.85
CA ASP A 49 -20.89 2.36 4.03
C ASP A 49 -21.49 3.72 3.64
N VAL A 50 -21.01 4.27 2.51
CA VAL A 50 -21.45 5.58 2.00
C VAL A 50 -22.18 5.48 0.66
N ASN A 51 -22.34 4.27 0.12
CA ASN A 51 -22.90 3.97 -1.20
C ASN A 51 -22.27 4.85 -2.29
N GLU A 52 -20.94 4.77 -2.41
CA GLU A 52 -20.17 5.47 -3.44
C GLU A 52 -19.47 4.48 -4.37
N LEU A 53 -19.55 4.71 -5.68
CA LEU A 53 -18.60 4.18 -6.64
C LEU A 53 -17.27 4.91 -6.43
N VAL A 54 -16.20 4.16 -6.22
CA VAL A 54 -14.85 4.67 -6.01
C VAL A 54 -13.95 4.14 -7.10
N GLY A 55 -13.32 5.03 -7.86
CA GLY A 55 -12.18 4.70 -8.73
C GLY A 55 -10.89 5.19 -8.07
N ILE A 56 -9.85 4.35 -8.06
CA ILE A 56 -8.54 4.72 -7.55
C ILE A 56 -7.45 4.29 -8.54
N GLY A 57 -6.52 5.19 -8.82
CA GLY A 57 -5.50 4.95 -9.83
C GLY A 57 -4.29 5.89 -9.71
N PRO A 58 -3.36 5.79 -10.67
CA PRO A 58 -2.24 6.73 -10.77
C PRO A 58 -2.74 8.16 -11.04
N PRO A 59 -1.90 9.19 -10.84
CA PRO A 59 -2.26 10.55 -11.21
C PRO A 59 -2.62 10.66 -12.69
N ALA A 60 -3.57 11.52 -13.03
CA ALA A 60 -3.95 11.69 -14.43
C ALA A 60 -2.95 12.55 -15.21
N LEU A 61 -2.30 13.54 -14.59
CA LEU A 61 -1.30 14.39 -15.28
C LEU A 61 -1.87 14.97 -16.59
N ASN A 62 -1.15 14.82 -17.71
CA ASN A 62 -1.60 15.27 -19.04
C ASN A 62 -2.85 14.52 -19.55
N VAL A 63 -3.20 13.35 -19.00
CA VAL A 63 -4.43 12.63 -19.36
C VAL A 63 -5.65 13.10 -18.56
N LYS A 64 -5.50 14.08 -17.66
CA LYS A 64 -6.59 14.60 -16.84
C LYS A 64 -7.82 15.07 -17.64
N PRO A 65 -7.70 15.86 -18.72
CA PRO A 65 -8.88 16.27 -19.50
C PRO A 65 -9.66 15.09 -20.09
N TYR A 66 -8.96 14.01 -20.46
CA TYR A 66 -9.58 12.78 -20.96
C TYR A 66 -10.43 12.09 -19.88
N VAL A 67 -9.93 12.05 -18.64
CA VAL A 67 -10.67 11.48 -17.49
C VAL A 67 -11.82 12.38 -17.06
N GLU A 68 -11.64 13.70 -17.05
CA GLU A 68 -12.70 14.65 -16.69
C GLU A 68 -13.84 14.71 -17.71
N GLY A 69 -13.56 14.42 -18.98
CA GLY A 69 -14.57 14.34 -20.04
C GLY A 69 -15.40 13.05 -20.06
N MET A 70 -15.05 12.05 -19.23
CA MET A 70 -15.75 10.77 -19.15
C MET A 70 -17.17 10.94 -18.59
N LYS A 71 -18.11 10.08 -19.02
CA LYS A 71 -19.41 9.90 -18.38
C LYS A 71 -19.43 8.62 -17.56
N VAL A 72 -20.06 8.67 -16.39
CA VAL A 72 -20.26 7.51 -15.51
C VAL A 72 -21.73 7.12 -15.55
N TRP A 73 -22.03 5.88 -15.86
CA TRP A 73 -23.37 5.30 -15.78
C TRP A 73 -23.39 4.17 -14.77
N VAL A 74 -24.43 4.14 -13.94
CA VAL A 74 -24.65 3.08 -12.96
C VAL A 74 -26.09 2.62 -13.03
N ASN A 75 -26.30 1.34 -13.35
CA ASN A 75 -27.60 0.72 -13.57
C ASN A 75 -28.45 1.52 -14.58
N GLY A 76 -27.84 1.84 -15.73
CA GLY A 76 -28.49 2.59 -16.82
C GLY A 76 -28.73 4.08 -16.56
N ARG A 77 -28.32 4.63 -15.41
CA ARG A 77 -28.48 6.05 -15.09
C ARG A 77 -27.14 6.77 -14.99
N GLN A 78 -27.00 7.88 -15.71
CA GLN A 78 -25.81 8.73 -15.62
C GLN A 78 -25.68 9.29 -14.19
N ARG A 79 -24.45 9.24 -13.65
CA ARG A 79 -24.08 9.76 -12.34
C ARG A 79 -23.12 10.92 -12.49
N LYS A 80 -23.36 11.98 -11.73
CA LYS A 80 -22.33 12.99 -11.48
C LYS A 80 -21.23 12.35 -10.63
N PHE A 81 -19.99 12.65 -10.96
CA PHE A 81 -18.83 12.22 -10.21
C PHE A 81 -17.96 13.41 -9.82
N SER A 82 -17.16 13.23 -8.78
CA SER A 82 -16.02 14.08 -8.45
C SER A 82 -14.76 13.32 -8.81
N PHE A 83 -13.89 13.95 -9.58
CA PHE A 83 -12.54 13.47 -9.83
C PHE A 83 -11.54 14.42 -9.20
N VAL A 84 -10.63 13.88 -8.39
CA VAL A 84 -9.58 14.66 -7.75
C VAL A 84 -8.24 14.00 -8.01
N ASP A 85 -7.35 14.76 -8.65
CA ASP A 85 -6.00 14.32 -8.99
C ASP A 85 -4.99 14.86 -7.97
N TYR A 86 -4.12 13.99 -7.48
CA TYR A 86 -3.04 14.35 -6.54
C TYR A 86 -1.66 13.94 -7.08
N PRO A 87 -1.12 14.64 -8.09
CA PRO A 87 0.16 14.30 -8.73
C PRO A 87 1.32 14.12 -7.75
N GLU A 88 1.46 15.02 -6.77
CA GLU A 88 2.54 14.95 -5.77
C GLU A 88 2.40 13.78 -4.79
N HIS A 89 1.19 13.22 -4.68
CA HIS A 89 0.87 12.07 -3.83
C HIS A 89 0.70 10.79 -4.63
N LYS A 90 0.86 10.84 -5.95
CA LYS A 90 0.90 9.68 -6.84
C LYS A 90 -0.40 8.87 -6.85
N VAL A 91 -1.53 9.56 -6.72
CA VAL A 91 -2.86 8.95 -6.69
C VAL A 91 -3.91 9.88 -7.27
N SER A 92 -4.91 9.32 -7.93
CA SER A 92 -6.14 10.00 -8.31
C SER A 92 -7.35 9.25 -7.74
N LEU A 93 -8.44 9.98 -7.50
CA LEU A 93 -9.67 9.44 -6.93
C LEU A 93 -10.88 9.90 -7.72
N LEU A 94 -11.73 8.95 -8.10
CA LEU A 94 -13.08 9.19 -8.58
C LEU A 94 -14.07 8.78 -7.49
N LYS A 95 -15.12 9.59 -7.30
CA LYS A 95 -16.24 9.30 -6.42
C LYS A 95 -17.57 9.64 -7.09
N ALA A 96 -18.52 8.72 -7.10
CA ALA A 96 -19.89 8.98 -7.53
C ALA A 96 -20.88 8.34 -6.55
N ARG A 97 -21.87 9.10 -6.08
CA ARG A 97 -22.94 8.51 -5.24
C ARG A 97 -23.81 7.58 -6.07
N VAL A 98 -24.10 6.41 -5.52
CA VAL A 98 -24.92 5.38 -6.15
C VAL A 98 -26.07 4.96 -5.23
N PRO A 99 -27.23 4.55 -5.78
CA PRO A 99 -28.30 3.98 -4.96
C PRO A 99 -27.85 2.64 -4.38
N HIS A 100 -28.41 2.26 -3.23
CA HIS A 100 -28.16 0.95 -2.64
C HIS A 100 -28.61 -0.17 -3.61
N ALA A 101 -27.70 -1.10 -3.91
CA ALA A 101 -27.95 -2.34 -4.62
C ALA A 101 -26.92 -3.41 -4.19
N GLU A 102 -27.24 -4.68 -4.43
CA GLU A 102 -26.27 -5.79 -4.27
C GLU A 102 -25.35 -5.94 -5.49
N ARG A 103 -25.85 -5.50 -6.65
CA ARG A 103 -25.16 -5.59 -7.94
C ARG A 103 -25.28 -4.26 -8.68
N TYR A 104 -24.18 -3.86 -9.32
CA TYR A 104 -24.07 -2.62 -10.06
C TYR A 104 -23.49 -2.92 -11.45
N GLU A 105 -24.23 -2.56 -12.49
CA GLU A 105 -23.70 -2.45 -13.84
C GLU A 105 -23.14 -1.05 -14.01
N VAL A 106 -21.83 -0.96 -14.17
CA VAL A 106 -21.09 0.30 -14.27
C VAL A 106 -20.53 0.43 -15.68
N VAL A 107 -20.79 1.58 -16.30
CA VAL A 107 -20.22 1.95 -17.59
C VAL A 107 -19.46 3.25 -17.45
N LEU A 108 -18.19 3.22 -17.84
CA LEU A 108 -17.31 4.38 -17.94
C LEU A 108 -17.10 4.68 -19.42
N GLU A 109 -17.77 5.73 -19.89
CA GLU A 109 -17.79 6.13 -21.30
C GLU A 109 -16.82 7.31 -21.50
N PHE A 110 -15.75 7.07 -22.25
CA PHE A 110 -14.80 8.07 -22.73
C PHE A 110 -15.14 8.48 -24.17
N SER A 111 -14.43 9.47 -24.72
CA SER A 111 -14.68 9.97 -26.08
C SER A 111 -14.52 8.91 -27.18
N ASP A 112 -13.67 7.91 -26.95
CA ASP A 112 -13.21 6.91 -27.92
C ASP A 112 -13.27 5.47 -27.38
N ALA A 113 -13.77 5.29 -26.15
CA ALA A 113 -13.73 4.02 -25.45
C ALA A 113 -14.90 3.88 -24.48
N THR A 114 -15.34 2.66 -24.24
CA THR A 114 -16.31 2.35 -23.19
C THR A 114 -15.79 1.16 -22.39
N HIS A 115 -15.80 1.30 -21.06
CA HIS A 115 -15.48 0.22 -20.14
C HIS A 115 -16.73 -0.17 -19.37
N GLU A 116 -17.14 -1.42 -19.54
CA GLU A 116 -18.27 -2.01 -18.82
C GLU A 116 -17.75 -2.97 -17.75
N MET A 117 -18.36 -2.92 -16.57
CA MET A 117 -18.03 -3.83 -15.48
C MET A 117 -19.24 -4.08 -14.59
N THR A 118 -19.35 -5.30 -14.10
CA THR A 118 -20.29 -5.66 -13.04
C THR A 118 -19.57 -5.64 -11.70
N LEU A 119 -20.04 -4.79 -10.79
CA LEU A 119 -19.53 -4.72 -9.42
C LEU A 119 -20.55 -5.32 -8.45
N LEU A 120 -20.05 -6.06 -7.47
CA LEU A 120 -20.85 -6.58 -6.37
C LEU A 120 -20.61 -5.74 -5.11
N ARG A 121 -21.67 -5.55 -4.33
CA ARG A 121 -21.55 -5.02 -2.97
C ARG A 121 -20.74 -6.02 -2.16
N ASP A 122 -19.74 -5.55 -1.40
CA ASP A 122 -18.97 -6.43 -0.51
C ASP A 122 -19.77 -6.66 0.78
N PRO A 123 -20.33 -7.87 1.00
CA PRO A 123 -21.16 -8.14 2.18
C PRO A 123 -20.34 -8.19 3.47
N SER A 124 -19.01 -8.37 3.38
CA SER A 124 -18.12 -8.35 4.55
C SER A 124 -17.93 -6.94 5.12
N ARG A 125 -18.42 -5.91 4.41
CA ARG A 125 -18.37 -4.50 4.79
C ARG A 125 -19.79 -3.96 4.99
N GLY A 126 -20.27 -3.97 6.24
CA GLY A 126 -21.60 -3.44 6.58
C GLY A 126 -21.92 -3.35 8.07
N SER A 127 -22.23 -2.13 8.52
CA SER A 127 -23.14 -1.74 9.63
C SER A 127 -22.90 -2.11 11.11
N SER A 128 -21.89 -2.89 11.53
CA SER A 128 -21.65 -3.16 12.98
C SER A 128 -20.40 -2.51 13.58
N TRP A 129 -19.68 -1.69 12.82
CA TRP A 129 -18.27 -1.39 13.10
C TRP A 129 -18.01 -0.08 13.87
N SER A 130 -19.05 0.63 14.31
CA SER A 130 -18.94 2.05 14.72
C SER A 130 -19.04 2.36 16.21
N SER A 131 -19.07 1.40 17.16
CA SER A 131 -19.34 1.82 18.56
C SER A 131 -18.74 1.11 19.78
N ALA A 132 -17.97 0.01 19.72
CA ALA A 132 -17.46 -0.56 20.99
C ALA A 132 -16.22 -1.48 20.98
N ALA A 133 -15.63 -1.86 19.84
CA ALA A 133 -14.40 -2.67 19.82
C ALA A 133 -13.27 -1.89 19.14
N PRO A 134 -11.99 -2.01 19.58
CA PRO A 134 -10.87 -1.43 18.86
C PRO A 134 -10.93 -1.94 17.42
N GLY A 135 -11.06 -1.00 16.47
CA GLY A 135 -11.33 -1.30 15.06
C GLY A 135 -10.34 -2.30 14.46
N ARG A 136 -10.78 -3.00 13.41
CA ARG A 136 -10.04 -4.05 12.71
C ARG A 136 -8.59 -3.64 12.42
N LYS A 137 -7.62 -4.47 12.78
CA LYS A 137 -6.19 -4.26 12.52
C LYS A 137 -5.81 -4.92 11.20
N VAL A 138 -5.43 -4.09 10.25
CA VAL A 138 -5.08 -4.49 8.88
C VAL A 138 -3.59 -4.32 8.66
N LEU A 139 -2.91 -5.35 8.20
CA LEU A 139 -1.52 -5.29 7.75
C LEU A 139 -1.46 -5.27 6.23
N THR A 140 -0.56 -4.48 5.65
CA THR A 140 -0.42 -4.46 4.19
C THR A 140 1.02 -4.30 3.74
N ALA A 141 1.34 -4.97 2.62
CA ALA A 141 2.59 -4.83 1.89
C ALA A 141 2.35 -5.04 0.39
N ILE A 142 3.26 -4.51 -0.43
CA ILE A 142 3.39 -4.89 -1.84
C ILE A 142 4.54 -5.89 -1.97
N SER A 143 4.37 -6.92 -2.79
CA SER A 143 5.32 -8.01 -2.95
C SER A 143 5.63 -8.25 -4.42
N LYS A 144 6.88 -8.60 -4.71
CA LYS A 144 7.28 -9.17 -6.00
C LYS A 144 8.40 -10.19 -5.79
N ASN A 145 8.11 -11.45 -6.05
CA ASN A 145 9.01 -12.60 -5.96
C ASN A 145 9.62 -12.84 -4.58
N ASN A 146 9.05 -12.30 -3.49
CA ASN A 146 9.56 -12.57 -2.14
C ASN A 146 9.50 -14.08 -1.88
N ALA A 147 10.51 -14.63 -1.18
CA ALA A 147 10.47 -16.03 -0.78
C ALA A 147 9.22 -16.28 0.08
N VAL A 148 8.55 -17.39 -0.20
CA VAL A 148 7.23 -17.70 0.38
C VAL A 148 7.34 -17.86 1.91
N GLU A 149 8.46 -18.38 2.38
CA GLU A 149 8.81 -18.54 3.79
C GLU A 149 8.93 -17.20 4.50
N TRP A 150 9.52 -16.19 3.85
CA TRP A 150 9.62 -14.84 4.41
C TRP A 150 8.25 -14.20 4.56
N VAL A 151 7.37 -14.37 3.57
CA VAL A 151 6.02 -13.83 3.65
C VAL A 151 5.22 -14.51 4.76
N ASP A 152 5.32 -15.84 4.89
CA ASP A 152 4.63 -16.61 5.91
C ASP A 152 5.09 -16.22 7.32
N GLU A 153 6.40 -16.14 7.56
CA GLU A 153 6.96 -15.74 8.85
C GLU A 153 6.63 -14.28 9.20
N TRP A 154 6.64 -13.37 8.22
CA TRP A 154 6.22 -11.98 8.41
C TRP A 154 4.74 -11.89 8.83
N ILE A 155 3.85 -12.66 8.20
CA ILE A 155 2.42 -12.73 8.60
C ILE A 155 2.30 -13.22 10.05
N ASP A 156 2.95 -14.33 10.37
CA ASP A 156 2.85 -14.97 11.69
C ASP A 156 3.41 -14.05 12.79
N PHE A 157 4.52 -13.37 12.52
CA PHE A 157 5.10 -12.36 13.41
C PHE A 157 4.08 -11.27 13.75
N TYR A 158 3.48 -10.63 12.74
CA TYR A 158 2.56 -9.52 12.99
C TYR A 158 1.26 -9.98 13.63
N LYS A 159 0.71 -11.13 13.22
CA LYS A 159 -0.50 -11.69 13.82
C LYS A 159 -0.32 -12.00 15.31
N ALA A 160 0.77 -12.68 15.67
CA ALA A 160 1.03 -13.07 17.05
C ALA A 160 1.31 -11.87 17.97
N ASN A 161 2.03 -10.86 17.49
CA ASN A 161 2.47 -9.75 18.34
C ASN A 161 1.50 -8.56 18.37
N TYR A 162 0.66 -8.38 17.35
CA TYR A 162 -0.18 -7.18 17.22
C TYR A 162 -1.66 -7.48 17.00
N GLY A 163 -2.05 -8.77 16.99
CA GLY A 163 -3.43 -9.19 16.80
C GLY A 163 -4.00 -8.72 15.46
N ILE A 164 -3.23 -8.86 14.38
CA ILE A 164 -3.68 -8.49 13.03
C ILE A 164 -4.85 -9.39 12.61
N ASP A 165 -5.99 -8.77 12.33
CA ASP A 165 -7.20 -9.45 11.86
C ASP A 165 -7.06 -9.86 10.39
N ASP A 166 -6.56 -8.94 9.56
CA ASP A 166 -6.45 -9.15 8.12
C ASP A 166 -5.12 -8.70 7.56
N VAL A 167 -4.56 -9.53 6.67
CA VAL A 167 -3.35 -9.19 5.92
C VAL A 167 -3.71 -9.05 4.44
N PHE A 168 -3.29 -7.96 3.81
CA PHE A 168 -3.42 -7.73 2.37
C PHE A 168 -2.05 -7.63 1.71
N ILE A 169 -1.75 -8.63 0.87
CA ILE A 169 -0.54 -8.67 0.05
C ILE A 169 -0.93 -8.27 -1.37
N TYR A 170 -0.37 -7.15 -1.82
CA TYR A 170 -0.47 -6.71 -3.21
C TYR A 170 0.64 -7.40 -4.01
N ASP A 171 0.31 -8.50 -4.67
CA ASP A 171 1.27 -9.22 -5.50
C ASP A 171 1.43 -8.49 -6.84
N ASN A 172 2.63 -7.98 -7.12
CA ASN A 172 2.91 -7.16 -8.29
C ASN A 172 3.53 -8.00 -9.44
N GLY A 173 2.86 -9.11 -9.76
CA GLY A 173 3.25 -10.03 -10.82
C GLY A 173 4.44 -10.88 -10.42
N SER A 174 4.31 -11.61 -9.30
CA SER A 174 5.33 -12.58 -8.91
C SER A 174 5.24 -13.86 -9.74
N ASP A 175 6.41 -14.39 -10.10
CA ASP A 175 6.58 -15.68 -10.76
C ASP A 175 6.20 -16.84 -9.82
N ASN A 176 6.33 -16.65 -8.50
CA ASN A 176 6.01 -17.64 -7.46
C ASN A 176 4.60 -17.47 -6.86
N LEU A 177 3.68 -16.77 -7.55
CA LEU A 177 2.34 -16.45 -7.03
C LEU A 177 1.54 -17.70 -6.60
N GLU A 178 1.61 -18.81 -7.34
CA GLU A 178 0.87 -20.03 -7.00
C GLU A 178 1.36 -20.65 -5.68
N ALA A 179 2.68 -20.71 -5.49
CA ALA A 179 3.29 -21.19 -4.26
C ALA A 179 2.95 -20.28 -3.07
N LEU A 180 2.95 -18.95 -3.31
CA LEU A 180 2.51 -17.97 -2.33
C LEU A 180 1.04 -18.17 -1.94
N GLU A 181 0.13 -18.24 -2.92
CA GLU A 181 -1.30 -18.48 -2.70
C GLU A 181 -1.55 -19.80 -1.93
N ALA A 182 -0.82 -20.86 -2.25
CA ALA A 182 -0.92 -22.15 -1.59
C ALA A 182 -0.46 -22.09 -0.12
N ARG A 183 0.65 -21.40 0.18
CA ARG A 183 1.19 -21.30 1.54
C ARG A 183 0.37 -20.39 2.44
N VAL A 184 0.08 -19.17 1.98
CA VAL A 184 -0.46 -18.11 2.85
C VAL A 184 -1.92 -17.77 2.59
N GLY A 185 -2.59 -18.40 1.61
CA GLY A 185 -3.96 -18.04 1.20
C GLY A 185 -5.03 -18.18 2.30
N ALA A 186 -4.76 -18.98 3.34
CA ALA A 186 -5.60 -19.08 4.54
C ALA A 186 -5.30 -18.00 5.59
N LYS A 187 -4.10 -17.39 5.55
CA LYS A 187 -3.63 -16.39 6.50
C LYS A 187 -3.73 -14.96 5.96
N ALA A 188 -3.75 -14.78 4.65
CA ALA A 188 -3.72 -13.49 3.99
C ALA A 188 -4.66 -13.42 2.77
N ASN A 189 -5.05 -12.20 2.44
CA ASN A 189 -5.77 -11.85 1.22
C ASN A 189 -4.77 -11.38 0.18
N ILE A 190 -4.70 -12.10 -0.94
CA ILE A 190 -3.82 -11.75 -2.05
C ILE A 190 -4.61 -10.92 -3.07
N VAL A 191 -4.12 -9.71 -3.31
CA VAL A 191 -4.63 -8.78 -4.33
C VAL A 191 -3.67 -8.85 -5.51
N ARG A 192 -4.15 -9.30 -6.66
CA ARG A 192 -3.34 -9.31 -7.89
C ARG A 192 -3.19 -7.87 -8.38
N TRP A 193 -1.98 -7.35 -8.29
CA TRP A 193 -1.65 -5.94 -8.48
C TRP A 193 -0.64 -5.75 -9.61
N ASN A 194 -0.87 -6.42 -10.74
CA ASN A 194 0.04 -6.49 -11.90
C ASN A 194 0.10 -5.16 -12.69
N PHE A 195 0.53 -4.09 -12.04
CA PHE A 195 0.62 -2.75 -12.62
C PHE A 195 2.09 -2.33 -12.73
N PRO A 196 2.47 -1.51 -13.74
CA PRO A 196 3.82 -1.00 -13.84
C PRO A 196 4.24 -0.29 -12.56
N PHE A 197 5.35 -0.73 -11.95
CA PHE A 197 5.73 -0.23 -10.63
C PHE A 197 6.10 1.27 -10.67
N GLY A 198 6.80 1.64 -11.75
CA GLY A 198 7.37 2.95 -11.96
C GLY A 198 8.89 2.94 -12.14
N PRO A 199 9.43 3.99 -12.76
CA PRO A 199 10.85 4.13 -12.99
C PRO A 199 11.66 4.21 -11.68
N THR A 200 12.73 3.42 -11.61
CA THR A 200 13.66 3.40 -10.47
C THR A 200 14.29 4.77 -10.24
N ALA A 201 14.50 5.13 -8.98
CA ALA A 201 15.08 6.42 -8.55
C ALA A 201 14.28 7.68 -8.98
N LYS A 202 13.06 7.52 -9.48
CA LYS A 202 12.13 8.62 -9.75
C LYS A 202 11.09 8.73 -8.64
N ARG A 203 10.89 9.93 -8.14
CA ARG A 203 10.10 10.16 -6.93
C ARG A 203 8.62 10.24 -7.23
N PHE A 204 8.27 10.92 -8.32
CA PHE A 204 6.90 11.33 -8.61
C PHE A 204 6.19 10.42 -9.62
N SER A 205 6.93 9.61 -10.39
CA SER A 205 6.40 8.78 -11.48
C SER A 205 6.23 7.30 -11.12
N SER A 206 6.42 6.92 -9.84
CA SER A 206 6.30 5.54 -9.37
C SER A 206 5.04 5.32 -8.54
N PHE A 207 4.01 4.79 -9.19
CA PHE A 207 2.62 4.86 -8.74
C PHE A 207 2.12 3.60 -8.02
N ALA A 208 2.59 2.40 -8.41
CA ALA A 208 1.97 1.14 -7.97
C ALA A 208 1.88 1.00 -6.43
N GLN A 209 2.97 1.29 -5.71
CA GLN A 209 2.98 1.19 -4.25
C GLN A 209 2.11 2.27 -3.57
N PRO A 210 2.24 3.58 -3.88
CA PRO A 210 1.32 4.59 -3.34
C PRO A 210 -0.16 4.27 -3.58
N VAL A 211 -0.51 3.80 -4.78
CA VAL A 211 -1.91 3.49 -5.11
C VAL A 211 -2.36 2.23 -4.35
N ALA A 212 -1.53 1.19 -4.23
CA ALA A 212 -1.83 -0.01 -3.43
C ALA A 212 -2.13 0.33 -1.98
N LEU A 213 -1.29 1.17 -1.36
CA LEU A 213 -1.48 1.61 0.03
C LEU A 213 -2.79 2.38 0.21
N ASN A 214 -3.10 3.32 -0.69
CA ASN A 214 -4.36 4.07 -0.61
C ASN A 214 -5.58 3.23 -0.97
N HIS A 215 -5.43 2.23 -1.82
CA HIS A 215 -6.47 1.24 -2.10
C HIS A 215 -6.75 0.43 -0.83
N CYS A 216 -5.71 -0.04 -0.12
CA CYS A 216 -5.88 -0.74 1.16
C CYS A 216 -6.56 0.15 2.21
N LEU A 217 -6.09 1.39 2.37
CA LEU A 217 -6.64 2.36 3.32
C LEU A 217 -8.16 2.54 3.11
N LYS A 218 -8.59 2.74 1.86
CA LYS A 218 -10.00 3.06 1.53
C LYS A 218 -10.87 1.82 1.42
N ARG A 219 -10.35 0.76 0.82
CA ARG A 219 -11.10 -0.46 0.49
C ARG A 219 -11.02 -1.55 1.54
N PHE A 220 -10.03 -1.56 2.45
CA PHE A 220 -9.89 -2.66 3.40
C PHE A 220 -9.69 -2.23 4.86
N ALA A 221 -9.05 -1.09 5.12
CA ALA A 221 -8.73 -0.63 6.47
C ALA A 221 -9.71 0.37 7.10
N LYS A 222 -10.65 0.91 6.31
CA LYS A 222 -11.70 1.85 6.77
C LYS A 222 -12.40 1.36 8.04
N GLY A 223 -12.60 2.27 9.00
CA GLY A 223 -13.12 1.95 10.35
C GLY A 223 -12.14 1.22 11.26
N GLY A 224 -10.88 1.04 10.85
CA GLY A 224 -9.88 0.25 11.55
C GLY A 224 -8.52 0.94 11.68
N VAL A 225 -7.51 0.13 12.00
CA VAL A 225 -6.11 0.54 12.17
C VAL A 225 -5.26 -0.15 11.11
N LEU A 226 -4.49 0.63 10.35
CA LEU A 226 -3.60 0.13 9.30
C LEU A 226 -2.15 0.08 9.80
N PHE A 227 -1.51 -1.08 9.64
CA PHE A 227 -0.09 -1.32 9.78
C PHE A 227 0.54 -1.33 8.39
N ASN A 228 1.46 -0.39 8.14
CA ASN A 228 2.19 -0.28 6.88
C ASN A 228 3.66 -0.64 7.12
N PHE A 229 4.02 -1.87 6.80
CA PHE A 229 5.37 -2.43 6.91
C PHE A 229 5.63 -3.31 5.69
N ASP A 230 6.78 -3.17 5.06
CA ASP A 230 7.17 -4.03 3.94
C ASP A 230 7.52 -5.43 4.48
N ILE A 231 7.55 -6.44 3.61
CA ILE A 231 7.84 -7.83 4.02
C ILE A 231 9.21 -7.92 4.69
N ASP A 232 10.18 -7.09 4.30
CA ASP A 232 11.52 -7.04 4.88
C ASP A 232 11.63 -6.21 6.17
N GLU A 233 10.50 -5.89 6.81
CA GLU A 233 10.45 -5.04 7.99
C GLU A 233 9.67 -5.70 9.15
N LEU A 234 10.31 -5.81 10.32
CA LEU A 234 9.67 -6.30 11.55
C LEU A 234 9.64 -5.22 12.62
N LEU A 235 8.44 -4.89 13.12
CA LEU A 235 8.25 -3.93 14.21
C LEU A 235 8.62 -4.55 15.56
N VAL A 236 9.49 -3.90 16.32
CA VAL A 236 9.85 -4.23 17.69
C VAL A 236 9.27 -3.15 18.61
N ALA A 237 8.13 -3.48 19.21
CA ALA A 237 7.32 -2.53 19.95
C ALA A 237 6.37 -3.24 20.93
N ASP A 238 5.93 -2.50 21.95
CA ASP A 238 4.83 -2.92 22.81
C ASP A 238 3.46 -2.63 22.13
N HIS A 239 2.61 -3.64 22.04
CA HIS A 239 1.33 -3.54 21.32
C HIS A 239 0.37 -2.52 21.96
N ASP A 240 0.19 -2.58 23.27
CA ASP A 240 -0.75 -1.71 24.00
C ASP A 240 -0.34 -0.25 23.89
N ARG A 241 0.96 0.03 23.99
CA ARG A 241 1.52 1.36 23.76
C ARG A 241 1.19 1.88 22.36
N ILE A 242 1.38 1.08 21.30
CA ILE A 242 1.04 1.50 19.93
C ILE A 242 -0.44 1.89 19.87
N MET A 243 -1.33 1.06 20.42
CA MET A 243 -2.77 1.32 20.40
C MET A 243 -3.14 2.57 21.20
N GLN A 244 -2.49 2.81 22.34
CA GLN A 244 -2.65 4.03 23.10
C GLN A 244 -2.23 5.27 22.29
N VAL A 245 -1.07 5.24 21.63
CA VAL A 245 -0.60 6.38 20.82
C VAL A 245 -1.51 6.59 19.62
N VAL A 246 -1.93 5.54 18.90
CA VAL A 246 -2.84 5.64 17.75
C VAL A 246 -4.21 6.17 18.16
N SER A 247 -4.79 5.70 19.26
CA SER A 247 -6.09 6.20 19.73
C SER A 247 -6.05 7.71 20.04
N ARG A 248 -4.94 8.19 20.61
CA ARG A 248 -4.73 9.61 20.97
C ARG A 248 -4.35 10.50 19.79
N HIS A 249 -3.40 10.06 18.97
CA HIS A 249 -2.74 10.87 17.93
C HIS A 249 -3.13 10.49 16.50
N LYS A 250 -3.91 9.42 16.33
CA LYS A 250 -4.39 8.88 15.05
C LYS A 250 -3.32 8.29 14.14
N VAL A 251 -2.05 8.46 14.48
CA VAL A 251 -0.90 7.85 13.81
C VAL A 251 0.29 7.83 14.76
N VAL A 252 1.11 6.80 14.63
CA VAL A 252 2.43 6.69 15.24
C VAL A 252 3.45 6.30 14.18
N TYR A 253 4.61 6.92 14.22
CA TYR A 253 5.73 6.65 13.31
C TYR A 253 6.85 5.90 14.03
N PHE A 254 7.57 5.07 13.28
CA PHE A 254 8.70 4.31 13.77
C PHE A 254 9.91 4.58 12.88
N GLU A 255 11.06 4.74 13.52
CA GLU A 255 12.36 4.80 12.87
C GLU A 255 13.00 3.41 12.83
N SER A 256 13.88 3.19 11.86
CA SER A 256 14.47 1.87 11.62
C SER A 256 15.86 1.71 12.20
N HIS A 257 16.22 0.46 12.45
CA HIS A 257 17.60 0.02 12.30
C HIS A 257 17.75 -0.86 11.06
N ASN A 258 18.84 -0.66 10.33
CA ASN A 258 19.18 -1.55 9.23
C ASN A 258 19.84 -2.81 9.77
N VAL A 259 19.33 -3.96 9.34
CA VAL A 259 19.91 -5.28 9.56
C VAL A 259 20.68 -5.64 8.28
N PRO A 260 22.03 -5.56 8.27
CA PRO A 260 22.82 -5.89 7.09
C PRO A 260 22.78 -7.38 6.76
N TYR A 261 23.18 -7.72 5.54
CA TYR A 261 23.38 -9.10 5.14
C TYR A 261 24.70 -9.64 5.73
N VAL A 262 24.63 -10.18 6.94
CA VAL A 262 25.66 -11.08 7.49
C VAL A 262 25.29 -12.48 7.04
N SER A 263 26.18 -13.16 6.31
CA SER A 263 25.87 -14.44 5.67
C SER A 263 25.36 -15.47 6.69
N PRO A 264 24.14 -16.01 6.51
CA PRO A 264 23.61 -17.08 7.36
C PRO A 264 24.30 -18.44 7.20
N GLY A 265 25.20 -18.58 6.21
CA GLY A 265 25.85 -19.86 5.89
C GLY A 265 24.92 -20.91 5.27
N LYS A 266 23.68 -20.55 4.92
CA LYS A 266 22.68 -21.43 4.29
C LYS A 266 21.87 -20.67 3.25
N ARG A 267 21.27 -21.41 2.30
CA ARG A 267 20.44 -20.84 1.23
C ARG A 267 19.03 -20.50 1.72
N ASP A 268 18.43 -21.38 2.50
CA ASP A 268 17.06 -21.24 2.99
C ASP A 268 17.07 -20.52 4.35
N TYR A 269 17.45 -19.25 4.33
CA TYR A 269 17.48 -18.40 5.51
C TYR A 269 16.18 -17.62 5.69
N SER A 270 16.02 -17.09 6.89
CA SER A 270 14.79 -16.50 7.44
C SER A 270 15.13 -15.26 8.28
N PHE A 271 14.14 -14.59 8.85
CA PHE A 271 14.40 -13.45 9.75
C PHE A 271 15.20 -13.87 10.98
N ARG A 272 15.04 -15.11 11.45
CA ARG A 272 15.73 -15.65 12.65
C ARG A 272 17.22 -15.80 12.48
N ASP A 273 17.70 -15.82 11.25
CA ASP A 273 19.12 -16.01 10.96
C ASP A 273 19.92 -14.71 11.06
N PHE A 274 19.24 -13.56 11.04
CA PHE A 274 19.88 -12.26 11.20
C PHE A 274 19.84 -11.81 12.66
N ARG A 275 21.01 -11.70 13.29
CA ARG A 275 21.16 -11.37 14.73
C ARG A 275 21.88 -10.05 14.99
N TYR A 276 22.27 -9.34 13.93
CA TYR A 276 23.09 -8.15 14.00
C TYR A 276 22.47 -7.01 13.22
N ARG A 277 22.56 -5.80 13.75
CA ARG A 277 22.14 -4.58 13.08
C ARG A 277 23.19 -3.50 13.16
N TYR A 278 23.08 -2.49 12.32
CA TYR A 278 23.82 -1.26 12.52
C TYR A 278 23.36 -0.56 13.81
N PRO A 279 24.28 0.06 14.57
CA PRO A 279 23.95 0.78 15.79
C PRO A 279 23.12 2.05 15.49
N GLU A 280 23.36 2.68 14.34
CA GLU A 280 22.67 3.91 13.94
C GLU A 280 21.18 3.66 13.65
N ARG A 281 20.36 4.60 14.09
CA ARG A 281 18.93 4.65 13.82
C ARG A 281 18.62 5.55 12.63
N LYS A 282 17.91 5.04 11.63
CA LYS A 282 17.54 5.76 10.42
C LYS A 282 16.25 6.54 10.61
N LYS A 283 16.35 7.86 10.46
CA LYS A 283 15.22 8.82 10.62
C LYS A 283 14.45 9.10 9.32
N THR A 284 14.98 8.68 8.17
CA THR A 284 14.43 9.05 6.85
C THR A 284 13.53 7.99 6.22
N ALA A 285 13.73 6.71 6.57
CA ALA A 285 12.92 5.58 6.12
C ALA A 285 11.98 5.15 7.26
N ARG A 286 10.88 5.89 7.43
CA ARG A 286 9.92 5.68 8.52
C ARG A 286 8.77 4.78 8.09
N LYS A 287 8.26 4.00 9.03
CA LYS A 287 7.01 3.25 8.90
C LYS A 287 6.02 3.71 9.94
N PHE A 288 4.76 3.32 9.80
CA PHE A 288 3.71 3.84 10.67
C PHE A 288 2.57 2.86 10.87
N VAL A 289 1.87 3.08 11.97
CA VAL A 289 0.55 2.53 12.25
C VAL A 289 -0.42 3.70 12.36
N CYS A 290 -1.59 3.61 11.73
CA CYS A 290 -2.54 4.72 11.72
C CYS A 290 -4.00 4.30 11.81
N ASP A 291 -4.81 5.17 12.41
CA ASP A 291 -6.28 5.14 12.30
C ASP A 291 -6.65 5.46 10.84
N ALA A 292 -7.32 4.53 10.16
CA ALA A 292 -7.55 4.61 8.73
C ALA A 292 -8.46 5.78 8.36
N ASP A 293 -9.48 6.08 9.17
CA ASP A 293 -10.48 7.11 8.89
C ASP A 293 -9.96 8.51 9.19
N ALA A 294 -9.02 8.63 10.13
CA ALA A 294 -8.35 9.89 10.42
C ALA A 294 -7.37 10.33 9.32
N ASN A 295 -6.96 9.43 8.43
CA ASN A 295 -5.98 9.70 7.38
C ASN A 295 -6.64 9.69 5.99
N PHE A 296 -6.47 10.77 5.24
CA PHE A 296 -7.10 10.91 3.93
C PHE A 296 -6.30 10.25 2.80
N LEU A 297 -4.96 10.36 2.85
CA LEU A 297 -4.02 9.70 1.95
C LEU A 297 -2.79 9.23 2.71
N ILE A 298 -2.14 8.21 2.19
CA ILE A 298 -0.87 7.69 2.70
C ILE A 298 0.13 7.44 1.57
N SER A 299 1.40 7.37 1.92
CA SER A 299 2.50 6.90 1.08
C SER A 299 3.41 6.03 1.93
N PRO A 300 4.46 5.39 1.37
CA PRO A 300 5.28 4.45 2.13
C PRO A 300 5.83 4.98 3.47
N HIS A 301 6.04 6.30 3.58
CA HIS A 301 6.68 6.92 4.75
C HIS A 301 5.90 8.09 5.36
N ASN A 302 4.71 8.42 4.84
CA ASN A 302 4.00 9.62 5.26
C ASN A 302 2.48 9.42 5.21
N THR A 303 1.78 10.16 6.07
CA THR A 303 0.32 10.23 6.09
C THR A 303 -0.16 11.69 5.99
N TRP A 304 -1.34 11.88 5.40
CA TRP A 304 -1.97 13.19 5.21
C TRP A 304 -3.39 13.19 5.72
N VAL A 305 -3.75 14.26 6.42
CA VAL A 305 -5.12 14.55 6.82
C VAL A 305 -5.70 15.60 5.87
N LYS A 306 -7.02 15.52 5.64
CA LYS A 306 -7.74 16.57 4.91
C LYS A 306 -8.23 17.61 5.91
N LYS A 307 -7.82 18.86 5.75
CA LYS A 307 -8.34 19.99 6.54
C LYS A 307 -9.27 20.83 5.69
N ASN A 308 -10.49 21.02 6.18
CA ASN A 308 -11.45 21.93 5.57
C ASN A 308 -11.22 23.31 6.16
N TYR A 309 -10.80 24.24 5.32
CA TYR A 309 -10.85 25.67 5.60
C TYR A 309 -12.11 26.24 4.94
N LEU A 310 -12.61 27.38 5.42
CA LEU A 310 -13.91 27.98 5.06
C LEU A 310 -14.24 27.97 3.55
N LEU A 311 -13.25 28.00 2.65
CA LEU A 311 -13.44 28.01 1.19
C LEU A 311 -12.63 26.96 0.43
N ALA A 312 -11.80 26.15 1.10
CA ALA A 312 -10.96 25.16 0.43
C ALA A 312 -10.54 24.03 1.37
N SER A 313 -10.56 22.79 0.87
CA SER A 313 -9.91 21.68 1.56
C SER A 313 -8.46 21.55 1.12
N ARG A 314 -7.53 21.45 2.08
CA ARG A 314 -6.10 21.21 1.80
C ARG A 314 -5.62 19.94 2.48
N LEU A 315 -4.74 19.21 1.81
CA LEU A 315 -4.00 18.11 2.43
C LEU A 315 -2.89 18.67 3.31
N LYS A 316 -2.88 18.26 4.58
CA LYS A 316 -1.81 18.57 5.52
C LYS A 316 -1.09 17.28 5.87
N ARG A 317 0.22 17.24 5.62
CA ARG A 317 1.08 16.14 6.04
C ARG A 317 1.12 16.11 7.57
N ASN A 318 0.96 14.93 8.15
CA ASN A 318 1.32 14.71 9.55
C ASN A 318 2.83 14.94 9.71
N LYS A 319 3.27 15.43 10.88
CA LYS A 319 4.68 15.72 11.13
C LYS A 319 5.31 14.49 11.79
N PRO A 320 6.06 13.63 11.06
CA PRO A 320 6.53 12.38 11.63
C PRO A 320 7.45 12.60 12.84
N ASP A 321 8.28 13.65 12.83
CA ASP A 321 9.19 13.98 13.94
C ASP A 321 8.46 14.29 15.25
N ALA A 322 7.20 14.72 15.19
CA ALA A 322 6.38 15.01 16.37
C ALA A 322 5.51 13.82 16.79
N LEU A 323 5.51 12.74 16.01
CA LEU A 323 4.62 11.59 16.15
C LEU A 323 5.41 10.27 16.13
N VAL A 324 6.73 10.36 16.29
CA VAL A 324 7.64 9.21 16.36
C VAL A 324 7.57 8.63 17.77
N ASP A 325 7.44 7.30 17.85
CA ASP A 325 7.67 6.61 19.11
C ASP A 325 9.17 6.33 19.27
N THR A 326 9.78 6.92 20.30
CA THR A 326 11.22 6.78 20.53
C THR A 326 11.60 5.47 21.19
N GLU A 327 10.66 4.80 21.86
CA GLU A 327 10.89 3.54 22.59
C GLU A 327 10.74 2.29 21.70
N SER A 328 10.00 2.40 20.60
CA SER A 328 9.80 1.32 19.62
C SER A 328 10.51 1.61 18.32
N TYR A 329 10.97 0.58 17.61
CA TYR A 329 11.64 0.70 16.31
C TYR A 329 11.24 -0.46 15.40
N PHE A 330 11.60 -0.39 14.12
CA PHE A 330 11.51 -1.55 13.25
C PHE A 330 12.88 -1.95 12.71
N LEU A 331 13.05 -3.24 12.46
CA LEU A 331 14.24 -3.79 11.82
C LEU A 331 13.99 -3.91 10.32
N HIS A 332 14.83 -3.29 9.50
CA HIS A 332 14.77 -3.39 8.03
C HIS A 332 15.87 -4.33 7.56
N PHE A 333 15.47 -5.53 7.14
CA PHE A 333 16.33 -6.64 6.77
C PHE A 333 16.82 -6.51 5.33
N LEU A 334 18.03 -6.01 5.15
CA LEU A 334 18.62 -5.84 3.81
C LEU A 334 18.83 -7.19 3.10
N GLY A 335 18.98 -8.28 3.87
CA GLY A 335 19.08 -9.64 3.35
C GLY A 335 17.75 -10.26 2.92
N ILE A 336 16.61 -9.81 3.45
CA ILE A 336 15.28 -10.32 3.10
C ILE A 336 14.78 -9.57 1.88
N THR A 337 15.42 -9.76 0.74
CA THR A 337 15.10 -8.98 -0.46
C THR A 337 15.33 -9.77 -1.72
N THR A 338 14.59 -9.43 -2.76
CA THR A 338 14.71 -10.03 -4.09
C THR A 338 15.57 -9.18 -5.03
N ASN A 339 16.13 -8.06 -4.53
CA ASN A 339 16.88 -7.07 -5.33
C ASN A 339 16.17 -6.62 -6.62
N TRP A 340 14.83 -6.71 -6.64
CA TRP A 340 14.03 -6.37 -7.82
C TRP A 340 14.09 -4.88 -8.19
N GLN A 341 14.63 -4.03 -7.30
CA GLN A 341 14.99 -2.64 -7.59
C GLN A 341 16.49 -2.56 -7.95
N PRO A 342 16.84 -2.28 -9.23
CA PRO A 342 18.23 -2.24 -9.69
C PRO A 342 19.08 -1.21 -8.93
N GLY A 343 20.35 -1.53 -8.69
CA GLY A 343 21.36 -0.58 -8.17
C GLY A 343 21.53 -0.53 -6.65
N LEU A 344 20.71 -1.25 -5.88
CA LEU A 344 20.91 -1.40 -4.43
C LEU A 344 21.63 -2.72 -4.16
N ASN A 345 22.94 -2.68 -3.87
CA ASN A 345 23.72 -3.87 -3.51
C ASN A 345 23.42 -4.33 -2.06
N LYS A 346 22.14 -4.60 -1.76
CA LYS A 346 21.65 -4.94 -0.40
C LYS A 346 22.20 -6.28 0.11
N LEU A 347 22.58 -7.17 -0.81
CA LEU A 347 23.15 -8.49 -0.51
C LEU A 347 24.69 -8.49 -0.42
N LYS A 348 25.34 -7.33 -0.42
CA LYS A 348 26.77 -7.25 -0.13
C LYS A 348 27.01 -7.76 1.29
N GLU A 349 27.79 -8.83 1.41
CA GLU A 349 28.14 -9.41 2.70
C GLU A 349 28.93 -8.43 3.56
N VAL A 350 28.59 -8.38 4.85
CA VAL A 350 29.21 -7.52 5.86
C VAL A 350 29.70 -8.40 7.02
N THR A 351 30.89 -8.10 7.55
CA THR A 351 31.39 -8.74 8.78
C THR A 351 30.61 -8.25 10.00
N THR A 352 30.77 -8.92 11.13
CA THR A 352 30.12 -8.50 12.38
C THR A 352 30.79 -7.29 13.06
N ASP A 353 31.90 -6.81 12.51
CA ASP A 353 32.68 -5.72 13.11
C ASP A 353 31.88 -4.41 13.11
N GLY A 354 31.77 -3.79 14.29
CA GLY A 354 31.00 -2.55 14.48
C GLY A 354 29.47 -2.72 14.44
N LEU A 355 28.96 -3.95 14.32
CA LEU A 355 27.55 -4.24 14.43
C LEU A 355 27.12 -4.47 15.88
N MET A 356 25.86 -4.20 16.17
CA MET A 356 25.23 -4.49 17.46
C MET A 356 24.43 -5.78 17.36
N LYS A 357 24.64 -6.71 18.29
CA LYS A 357 23.80 -7.90 18.41
C LYS A 357 22.39 -7.49 18.88
N ASP A 358 21.38 -7.88 18.13
CA ASP A 358 19.97 -7.61 18.42
C ASP A 358 19.13 -8.83 18.01
N GLU A 359 18.55 -9.49 19.01
CA GLU A 359 17.70 -10.67 18.85
C GLU A 359 16.25 -10.36 19.27
N SER A 360 15.87 -9.08 19.30
CA SER A 360 14.54 -8.65 19.77
C SER A 360 13.41 -9.22 18.92
N HIS A 361 13.55 -9.23 17.60
CA HIS A 361 12.57 -9.87 16.72
C HIS A 361 12.52 -11.38 16.94
N ILE A 362 13.66 -12.04 17.17
CA ILE A 362 13.72 -13.50 17.41
C ILE A 362 12.93 -13.85 18.68
N ARG A 363 13.07 -13.06 19.75
CA ARG A 363 12.32 -13.26 20.99
C ARG A 363 10.82 -13.03 20.84
N MET A 364 10.42 -12.18 19.88
CA MET A 364 9.02 -11.90 19.56
C MET A 364 8.45 -12.89 18.54
N MET A 365 9.27 -13.70 17.88
CA MET A 365 8.75 -14.70 16.95
C MET A 365 7.91 -15.75 17.68
N PRO A 366 6.80 -16.22 17.08
CA PRO A 366 6.04 -17.35 17.63
C PRO A 366 6.93 -18.57 17.87
N VAL A 367 6.68 -19.31 18.94
CA VAL A 367 7.30 -20.62 19.12
C VAL A 367 6.68 -21.56 18.09
N SER A 368 7.52 -22.15 17.25
CA SER A 368 7.13 -23.10 16.19
C SER A 368 6.63 -24.42 16.76
#